data_AF-A0A2H9QMS6-F1
#
_entry.id   AF-A0A2H9QMS6-F1
#
_cell.length_a   1.000
_cell.length_b   1.000
_cell.length_c   1.000
_cell.angle_alpha   90.00
_cell.angle_beta   90.00
_cell.angle_gamma   90.00
#
_symmetry.space_group_name_H-M   'P 1'
#
loop_
_entity.id
_entity.type
_entity.pdbx_description
1 polymer ?
#
loop_
_entity_poly.entity_id
_entity_poly.type
_entity_poly.pdbx_seq_one_letter_code
_entity_poly.pdbx_strand_id
1 'polypeptide(L)'
;MSNIVIERLNKKPVEEERVEIVESKLNGHPDTICDAISEGLSRELSKFYLEKVGKVLHHNVDKALLIAGHSEPKFGGGKIKNKIKIIVSGRVTKIPGLNTDKLIKKVAHEYFKENNIDGSIFEIKTEVREGSLDLQKVFQQKEMLANDTSFGVGYAPYSRLENIVLKIKSIVESKEVLEKFKFVGRDIKIMGLRQNGNIKITMAVAFVDKYVENAGDYFEKKELLKKHILSKINNHIQLEINTLDNANTKDESGTYLTVSGLSAESGDDGQVGRGNRVNKLITPCRPMSLEAAAGKNPTNHAGKIYNIASNIIASHIIKEVKNVKEVYVRTLSSIGKPISEPQVLSIEYLGNVNKNDIEKMKDIANHWLKKGVVDLILERKVSVF
;
A
#
# COMPACT_ATOMS: atom_id res chain seq x y z
N MET A 1 -1.71 17.88 27.32
CA MET A 1 -2.99 17.38 26.76
C MET A 1 -2.91 17.55 25.26
N SER A 2 -3.19 16.51 24.47
CA SER A 2 -3.11 16.56 23.02
C SER A 2 -4.16 17.54 22.46
N ASN A 3 -3.77 18.34 21.47
CA ASN A 3 -4.66 19.33 20.85
C ASN A 3 -5.64 18.64 19.88
N ILE A 4 -6.75 18.13 20.41
CA ILE A 4 -7.79 17.45 19.63
C ILE A 4 -8.88 18.46 19.26
N VAL A 5 -9.08 18.67 17.97
CA VAL A 5 -10.12 19.54 17.41
C VAL A 5 -11.15 18.66 16.71
N ILE A 6 -12.43 18.82 17.07
CA ILE A 6 -13.52 18.04 16.47
C ILE A 6 -14.51 19.00 15.81
N GLU A 7 -14.78 18.79 14.54
CA GLU A 7 -15.65 19.66 13.73
C GLU A 7 -16.65 18.85 12.91
N ARG A 8 -17.87 19.36 12.82
CA ARG A 8 -18.90 18.83 11.91
C ARG A 8 -18.69 19.43 10.52
N LEU A 9 -18.59 18.58 9.52
CA LEU A 9 -18.61 19.01 8.12
C LEU A 9 -20.03 19.25 7.63
N ASN A 10 -20.18 20.27 6.78
CA ASN A 10 -21.42 20.58 6.06
C ASN A 10 -21.23 20.29 4.56
N LYS A 11 -21.01 19.02 4.23
CA LYS A 11 -20.89 18.53 2.85
C LYS A 11 -21.63 17.21 2.66
N LYS A 12 -21.78 16.79 1.40
CA LYS A 12 -22.31 15.46 1.08
C LYS A 12 -21.25 14.39 1.42
N PRO A 13 -21.65 13.21 1.93
CA PRO A 13 -20.79 12.04 1.99
C PRO A 13 -20.27 11.65 0.60
N VAL A 14 -19.10 11.02 0.52
CA VAL A 14 -18.50 10.60 -0.77
C VAL A 14 -19.44 9.66 -1.53
N GLU A 15 -20.13 8.75 -0.83
CA GLU A 15 -21.11 7.84 -1.43
C GLU A 15 -22.25 8.59 -2.17
N GLU A 16 -22.58 9.82 -1.75
CA GLU A 16 -23.63 10.65 -2.33
C GLU A 16 -23.12 11.62 -3.41
N GLU A 17 -21.81 11.68 -3.64
CA GLU A 17 -21.22 12.46 -4.73
C GLU A 17 -21.55 11.85 -6.10
N ARG A 18 -21.62 12.71 -7.13
CA ARG A 18 -21.93 12.28 -8.50
C ARG A 18 -20.79 11.49 -9.13
N VAL A 19 -19.55 11.79 -8.77
CA VAL A 19 -18.34 11.18 -9.32
C VAL A 19 -17.46 10.74 -8.17
N GLU A 20 -16.99 9.50 -8.23
CA GLU A 20 -15.98 8.96 -7.33
C GLU A 20 -14.97 8.15 -8.12
N ILE A 21 -13.69 8.33 -7.81
CA ILE A 21 -12.58 7.62 -8.44
C ILE A 21 -11.78 6.93 -7.34
N VAL A 22 -11.47 5.65 -7.55
CA VAL A 22 -10.67 4.83 -6.63
C VAL A 22 -9.71 3.98 -7.45
N GLU A 23 -8.44 3.96 -7.08
CA GLU A 23 -7.43 3.08 -7.68
C GLU A 23 -6.79 2.18 -6.62
N SER A 24 -6.38 0.98 -7.04
CA SER A 24 -5.51 0.10 -6.26
C SER A 24 -4.49 -0.59 -7.16
N LYS A 25 -3.23 -0.55 -6.74
CA LYS A 25 -2.08 -1.22 -7.34
C LYS A 25 -1.75 -2.46 -6.51
N LEU A 26 -1.75 -3.64 -7.15
CA LEU A 26 -1.60 -4.92 -6.46
C LEU A 26 -0.12 -5.34 -6.32
N ASN A 27 0.11 -6.52 -5.76
CA ASN A 27 1.43 -6.93 -5.24
C ASN A 27 2.52 -7.07 -6.32
N GLY A 28 2.18 -7.30 -7.59
CA GLY A 28 3.16 -7.30 -8.68
C GLY A 28 3.38 -5.95 -9.35
N HIS A 29 2.59 -4.92 -9.01
CA HIS A 29 2.80 -3.60 -9.60
C HIS A 29 4.16 -3.02 -9.15
N PRO A 30 4.95 -2.40 -10.04
CA PRO A 30 6.31 -1.91 -9.73
C PRO A 30 6.41 -1.06 -8.46
N ASP A 31 5.52 -0.09 -8.28
CA ASP A 31 5.45 0.74 -7.07
C ASP A 31 5.20 -0.08 -5.79
N THR A 32 4.26 -1.04 -5.86
CA THR A 32 3.93 -1.89 -4.70
C THR A 32 5.10 -2.82 -4.33
N ILE A 33 5.86 -3.31 -5.31
CA ILE A 33 7.10 -4.07 -5.06
C ILE A 33 8.11 -3.20 -4.29
N CYS A 34 8.28 -1.94 -4.69
CA CYS A 34 9.16 -1.00 -4.00
C CYS A 34 8.72 -0.74 -2.56
N ASP A 35 7.43 -0.47 -2.35
CA ASP A 35 6.83 -0.26 -1.03
C ASP A 35 7.02 -1.49 -0.14
N ALA A 36 6.74 -2.69 -0.67
CA ALA A 36 6.81 -3.93 0.10
C ALA A 36 8.23 -4.31 0.52
N ILE A 37 9.21 -4.20 -0.38
CA ILE A 37 10.62 -4.50 -0.07
C ILE A 37 11.15 -3.48 0.94
N SER A 38 10.82 -2.20 0.78
CA SER A 38 11.25 -1.13 1.69
C SER A 38 10.67 -1.33 3.09
N GLU A 39 9.37 -1.62 3.20
CA GLU A 39 8.72 -1.92 4.47
C GLU A 39 9.28 -3.19 5.12
N GLY A 40 9.48 -4.25 4.33
CA GLY A 40 10.08 -5.49 4.81
C GLY A 40 11.47 -5.25 5.41
N LEU A 41 12.30 -4.44 4.75
CA LEU A 41 13.62 -4.06 5.25
C LEU A 41 13.53 -3.26 6.55
N SER A 42 12.65 -2.25 6.63
CA SER A 42 12.43 -1.49 7.87
C SER A 42 12.01 -2.38 9.03
N ARG A 43 11.13 -3.36 8.78
CA ARG A 43 10.70 -4.31 9.81
C ARG A 43 11.81 -5.26 10.25
N GLU A 44 12.58 -5.81 9.34
CA GLU A 44 13.70 -6.70 9.70
C GLU A 44 14.83 -5.93 10.39
N LEU A 45 15.11 -4.68 10.00
CA LEU A 45 16.01 -3.79 10.73
C LEU A 45 15.50 -3.54 12.16
N SER A 46 14.20 -3.24 12.30
CA SER A 46 13.59 -2.98 13.61
C SER A 46 13.70 -4.19 14.54
N LYS A 47 13.42 -5.40 14.04
CA LYS A 47 13.59 -6.65 14.79
C LYS A 47 15.05 -6.88 15.16
N PHE A 48 15.97 -6.71 14.21
CA PHE A 48 17.41 -6.87 14.45
C PHE A 48 17.90 -5.94 15.57
N TYR A 49 17.46 -4.68 15.58
CA TYR A 49 17.81 -3.74 16.65
C TYR A 49 17.17 -4.11 17.99
N LEU A 50 15.91 -4.54 18.00
CA LEU A 50 15.25 -5.03 19.23
C LEU A 50 15.99 -6.23 19.82
N GLU A 51 16.37 -7.21 19.00
CA GLU A 51 17.11 -8.40 19.42
C GLU A 51 18.52 -8.07 19.94
N LYS A 52 19.22 -7.12 19.32
CA LYS A 52 20.63 -6.82 19.65
C LYS A 52 20.81 -5.81 20.77
N VAL A 53 19.94 -4.82 20.86
CA VAL A 53 20.11 -3.69 21.79
C VAL A 53 18.83 -3.31 22.54
N GLY A 54 17.77 -4.12 22.43
CA GLY A 54 16.51 -3.94 23.20
C GLY A 54 15.62 -2.80 22.72
N LYS A 55 15.97 -2.12 21.61
CA LYS A 55 15.21 -0.97 21.08
C LYS A 55 15.41 -0.83 19.58
N VAL A 56 14.42 -0.29 18.88
CA VAL A 56 14.55 0.08 17.47
C VAL A 56 15.45 1.31 17.34
N LEU A 57 16.56 1.19 16.61
CA LEU A 57 17.44 2.30 16.29
C LEU A 57 16.96 3.08 15.05
N HIS A 58 17.50 4.28 14.89
CA HIS A 58 17.18 5.15 13.75
C HIS A 58 17.49 4.44 12.43
N HIS A 59 16.50 4.45 11.53
CA HIS A 59 16.65 4.02 10.16
C HIS A 59 15.49 4.59 9.34
N ASN A 60 15.74 4.91 8.08
CA ASN A 60 14.73 5.26 7.10
C ASN A 60 15.19 4.72 5.74
N VAL A 61 14.49 3.71 5.25
CA VAL A 61 14.77 3.00 3.98
C VAL A 61 13.58 3.14 3.02
N ASP A 62 12.90 4.28 3.10
CA ASP A 62 11.70 4.64 2.34
C ASP A 62 12.00 5.18 0.94
N LYS A 63 13.17 4.85 0.39
CA LYS A 63 13.62 5.27 -0.95
C LYS A 63 14.02 4.01 -1.71
N ALA A 64 13.15 3.54 -2.59
CA ALA A 64 13.51 2.53 -3.56
C ALA A 64 13.06 2.94 -4.96
N LEU A 65 13.86 2.57 -5.95
CA LEU A 65 13.58 2.69 -7.37
C LEU A 65 13.68 1.30 -7.99
N LEU A 66 12.61 0.87 -8.63
CA LEU A 66 12.59 -0.27 -9.54
C LEU A 66 12.74 0.28 -10.95
N ILE A 67 13.74 -0.24 -11.66
CA ILE A 67 14.05 0.11 -13.04
C ILE A 67 13.68 -1.09 -13.91
N ALA A 68 12.86 -0.85 -14.93
CA ALA A 68 12.35 -1.85 -15.81
C ALA A 68 13.47 -2.66 -16.49
N GLY A 69 13.20 -3.95 -16.68
CA GLY A 69 14.05 -4.85 -17.45
C GLY A 69 13.81 -4.71 -18.95
N HIS A 70 14.09 -5.80 -19.65
CA HIS A 70 13.66 -5.98 -21.03
C HIS A 70 13.31 -7.45 -21.25
N SER A 71 12.21 -7.70 -21.95
CA SER A 71 11.70 -9.03 -22.31
C SER A 71 11.20 -9.06 -23.76
N GLU A 72 11.09 -10.27 -24.29
CA GLU A 72 10.43 -10.55 -25.56
C GLU A 72 9.32 -11.58 -25.29
N PRO A 73 8.11 -11.14 -24.87
CA PRO A 73 6.97 -12.03 -24.68
C PRO A 73 6.57 -12.69 -25.99
N LYS A 74 6.19 -13.97 -25.92
CA LYS A 74 5.68 -14.74 -27.06
C LYS A 74 4.60 -15.70 -26.61
N PHE A 75 3.59 -15.92 -27.45
CA PHE A 75 2.65 -17.00 -27.19
C PHE A 75 3.38 -18.34 -27.00
N GLY A 76 3.00 -19.07 -25.96
CA GLY A 76 3.63 -20.33 -25.56
C GLY A 76 4.95 -20.17 -24.78
N GLY A 77 5.50 -18.96 -24.67
CA GLY A 77 6.67 -18.66 -23.85
C GLY A 77 7.70 -17.78 -24.55
N GLY A 78 7.97 -16.63 -23.96
CA GLY A 78 8.99 -15.67 -24.34
C GLY A 78 10.25 -15.78 -23.49
N LYS A 79 11.05 -14.70 -23.47
CA LYS A 79 12.30 -14.66 -22.71
C LYS A 79 12.60 -13.30 -22.12
N ILE A 80 13.14 -13.30 -20.90
CA ILE A 80 13.73 -12.11 -20.28
C ILE A 80 15.11 -11.88 -20.88
N LYS A 81 15.38 -10.67 -21.36
CA LYS A 81 16.69 -10.22 -21.89
C LYS A 81 17.52 -9.54 -20.84
N ASN A 82 16.92 -8.59 -20.13
CA ASN A 82 17.56 -7.82 -19.07
C ASN A 82 16.75 -7.97 -17.80
N LYS A 83 17.43 -8.21 -16.68
CA LYS A 83 16.81 -8.28 -15.36
C LYS A 83 16.23 -6.94 -14.94
N ILE A 84 15.14 -7.01 -14.19
CA ILE A 84 14.57 -5.87 -13.47
C ILE A 84 15.55 -5.47 -12.37
N LYS A 85 15.88 -4.18 -12.23
CA LYS A 85 16.79 -3.72 -11.19
C LYS A 85 16.01 -3.05 -10.08
N ILE A 86 16.35 -3.33 -8.83
CA ILE A 86 15.80 -2.63 -7.67
C ILE A 86 16.95 -2.02 -6.89
N ILE A 87 16.92 -0.70 -6.70
CA ILE A 87 17.88 0.03 -5.90
C ILE A 87 17.15 0.52 -4.65
N VAL A 88 17.58 0.08 -3.47
CA VAL A 88 17.07 0.58 -2.19
C VAL A 88 18.12 1.45 -1.53
N SER A 89 17.73 2.65 -1.15
CA SER A 89 18.56 3.65 -0.48
C SER A 89 17.91 4.11 0.82
N GLY A 90 18.71 4.72 1.68
CA GLY A 90 18.24 5.16 2.99
C GLY A 90 19.37 5.42 3.97
N ARG A 91 18.97 5.59 5.23
CA ARG A 91 19.86 5.73 6.37
C ARG A 91 19.60 4.60 7.36
N VAL A 92 20.66 4.03 7.91
CA VAL A 92 20.57 3.02 9.00
C VAL A 92 21.60 3.30 10.07
N THR A 93 21.33 2.87 11.29
CA THR A 93 22.30 2.93 12.39
C THR A 93 23.21 1.72 12.33
N LYS A 94 24.52 1.92 12.15
CA LYS A 94 25.47 0.80 12.13
C LYS A 94 25.65 0.23 13.53
N ILE A 95 25.46 -1.07 13.67
CA ILE A 95 25.86 -1.85 14.86
C ILE A 95 26.56 -3.15 14.42
N PRO A 96 27.39 -3.77 15.28
CA PRO A 96 28.06 -5.02 14.95
C PRO A 96 27.10 -6.12 14.47
N GLY A 97 27.46 -6.79 13.37
CA GLY A 97 26.69 -7.87 12.77
C GLY A 97 25.53 -7.44 11.86
N LEU A 98 25.27 -6.14 11.71
CA LEU A 98 24.30 -5.65 10.74
C LEU A 98 24.85 -5.85 9.32
N ASN A 99 24.09 -6.55 8.48
CA ASN A 99 24.37 -6.68 7.05
C ASN A 99 23.10 -6.36 6.26
N THR A 100 22.96 -5.11 5.84
CA THR A 100 21.78 -4.59 5.13
C THR A 100 21.56 -5.33 3.80
N ASP A 101 22.63 -5.67 3.07
CA ASP A 101 22.57 -6.38 1.80
C ASP A 101 22.00 -7.80 1.95
N LYS A 102 22.36 -8.48 3.04
CA LYS A 102 21.81 -9.80 3.37
C LYS A 102 20.33 -9.68 3.76
N LEU A 103 19.99 -8.67 4.56
CA LEU A 103 18.61 -8.42 5.03
C LEU A 103 17.67 -8.13 3.86
N ILE A 104 18.04 -7.22 2.96
CA ILE A 104 17.19 -6.88 1.82
C ILE A 104 17.00 -8.06 0.87
N LYS A 105 18.05 -8.85 0.61
CA LYS A 105 17.95 -10.04 -0.27
C LYS A 105 17.02 -11.07 0.34
N LYS A 106 17.07 -11.27 1.65
CA LYS A 106 16.12 -12.11 2.40
C LYS A 106 14.69 -11.57 2.24
N VAL A 107 14.47 -10.29 2.53
CA VAL A 107 13.14 -9.65 2.44
C VAL A 107 12.54 -9.77 1.05
N ALA A 108 13.32 -9.46 0.01
CA ALA A 108 12.84 -9.54 -1.36
C ALA A 108 12.54 -10.98 -1.77
N HIS A 109 13.42 -11.94 -1.41
CA HIS A 109 13.16 -13.36 -1.66
C HIS A 109 11.86 -13.84 -0.99
N GLU A 110 11.64 -13.47 0.27
CA GLU A 110 10.40 -13.78 0.99
C GLU A 110 9.20 -13.14 0.31
N TYR A 111 9.28 -11.86 -0.07
CA TYR A 111 8.20 -11.16 -0.77
C TYR A 111 7.84 -11.81 -2.11
N PHE A 112 8.83 -12.14 -2.92
CA PHE A 112 8.62 -12.79 -4.22
C PHE A 112 8.00 -14.17 -4.04
N LYS A 113 8.48 -14.96 -3.07
CA LYS A 113 7.92 -16.26 -2.75
C LYS A 113 6.48 -16.17 -2.26
N GLU A 114 6.18 -15.26 -1.34
CA GLU A 114 4.83 -15.04 -0.79
C GLU A 114 3.83 -14.63 -1.89
N ASN A 115 4.29 -13.99 -2.97
CA ASN A 115 3.46 -13.45 -4.03
C ASN A 115 3.50 -14.24 -5.35
N ASN A 116 4.16 -15.41 -5.38
CA ASN A 116 4.36 -16.22 -6.59
C ASN A 116 5.03 -15.44 -7.74
N ILE A 117 6.02 -14.61 -7.41
CA ILE A 117 6.85 -13.87 -8.37
C ILE A 117 8.19 -14.60 -8.52
N ASP A 118 8.67 -14.75 -9.76
CA ASP A 118 10.01 -15.31 -10.00
C ASP A 118 11.08 -14.28 -9.61
N GLY A 119 11.72 -14.47 -8.45
CA GLY A 119 12.79 -13.59 -7.98
C GLY A 119 14.07 -13.64 -8.81
N SER A 120 14.25 -14.64 -9.69
CA SER A 120 15.48 -14.82 -10.48
C SER A 120 15.68 -13.73 -11.55
N ILE A 121 14.59 -13.08 -11.95
CA ILE A 121 14.56 -12.01 -12.96
C ILE A 121 14.94 -10.65 -12.37
N PHE A 122 15.23 -10.57 -11.07
CA PHE A 122 15.59 -9.34 -10.38
C PHE A 122 17.09 -9.26 -10.05
N GLU A 123 17.63 -8.04 -10.10
CA GLU A 123 18.93 -7.65 -9.54
C GLU A 123 18.67 -6.61 -8.44
N ILE A 124 19.06 -6.91 -7.20
CA ILE A 124 18.81 -6.03 -6.04
C ILE A 124 20.11 -5.38 -5.59
N LYS A 125 20.11 -4.06 -5.54
CA LYS A 125 21.21 -3.21 -5.09
C LYS A 125 20.81 -2.38 -3.87
N THR A 126 21.81 -2.12 -3.04
CA THR A 126 21.70 -1.36 -1.81
C THR A 126 22.63 -0.16 -1.86
N GLU A 127 22.04 1.02 -1.71
CA GLU A 127 22.72 2.30 -1.58
C GLU A 127 22.36 2.93 -0.22
N VAL A 128 22.32 2.07 0.80
CA VAL A 128 21.98 2.45 2.17
C VAL A 128 23.23 2.97 2.87
N ARG A 129 23.15 4.19 3.39
CA ARG A 129 24.26 4.81 4.11
C ARG A 129 24.13 4.60 5.61
N GLU A 130 25.21 4.13 6.19
CA GLU A 130 25.35 3.94 7.62
C GLU A 130 25.67 5.28 8.31
N GLY A 131 24.95 5.56 9.39
CA GLY A 131 25.32 6.59 10.36
C GLY A 131 25.85 5.94 11.63
N SER A 132 26.91 6.52 12.19
CA SER A 132 27.35 6.21 13.55
C SER A 132 26.47 6.96 14.55
N LEU A 133 25.94 6.25 15.54
CA LEU A 133 25.21 6.85 16.66
C LEU A 133 25.95 6.59 17.97
N ASP A 134 25.95 7.61 18.82
CA ASP A 134 26.34 7.48 20.21
C ASP A 134 25.23 6.73 20.96
N LEU A 135 25.48 5.44 21.24
CA LEU A 135 24.51 4.57 21.90
C LEU A 135 24.09 5.10 23.28
N GLN A 136 24.96 5.82 24.00
CA GLN A 136 24.63 6.39 25.31
C GLN A 136 23.49 7.41 25.18
N LYS A 137 23.55 8.29 24.17
CA LYS A 137 22.47 9.25 23.87
C LYS A 137 21.16 8.55 23.53
N VAL A 138 21.20 7.42 22.82
CA VAL A 138 20.00 6.64 22.50
C VAL A 138 19.41 5.97 23.75
N PHE A 139 20.21 5.62 24.77
CA PHE A 139 19.69 5.03 26.02
C PHE A 139 19.14 6.10 26.98
N GLN A 140 19.55 7.36 26.82
CA GLN A 140 19.07 8.48 27.63
C GLN A 140 17.73 9.04 27.14
N GLN A 141 17.35 8.80 25.89
CA GLN A 141 16.09 9.27 25.33
C GLN A 141 14.92 8.42 25.86
N LYS A 142 14.14 8.98 26.79
CA LYS A 142 12.99 8.31 27.42
C LYS A 142 11.70 8.41 26.60
N GLU A 143 11.57 9.44 25.77
CA GLU A 143 10.36 9.69 24.97
C GLU A 143 10.63 9.57 23.47
N MET A 144 9.66 9.02 22.73
CA MET A 144 9.70 8.95 21.28
C MET A 144 9.32 10.32 20.68
N LEU A 145 10.33 11.06 20.27
CA LEU A 145 10.16 12.36 19.62
C LEU A 145 9.95 12.18 18.10
N ALA A 146 9.06 12.97 17.53
CA ALA A 146 8.80 13.01 16.10
C ALA A 146 10.09 13.39 15.35
N ASN A 147 10.45 12.59 14.36
CA ASN A 147 11.66 12.80 13.55
C ASN A 147 11.53 13.95 12.54
N ASP A 148 10.31 14.38 12.25
CA ASP A 148 9.96 15.32 11.19
C ASP A 148 8.66 16.05 11.53
N THR A 149 8.39 17.15 10.84
CA THR A 149 7.11 17.87 10.84
C THR A 149 6.30 17.37 9.65
N SER A 150 5.63 16.23 9.85
CA SER A 150 4.79 15.56 8.85
C SER A 150 3.35 15.44 9.32
N PHE A 151 2.46 15.04 8.40
CA PHE A 151 1.06 14.78 8.71
C PHE A 151 0.59 13.41 8.19
N GLY A 152 -0.36 12.83 8.92
CA GLY A 152 -1.03 11.59 8.54
C GLY A 152 -2.54 11.78 8.39
N VAL A 153 -3.12 11.09 7.42
CA VAL A 153 -4.56 11.19 7.11
C VAL A 153 -5.18 9.80 7.12
N GLY A 154 -6.36 9.71 7.73
CA GLY A 154 -7.20 8.51 7.69
C GLY A 154 -8.66 8.89 7.60
N TYR A 155 -9.48 7.96 7.14
CA TYR A 155 -10.92 8.15 7.08
C TYR A 155 -11.65 6.82 7.21
N ALA A 156 -12.94 6.90 7.52
CA ALA A 156 -13.84 5.76 7.56
C ALA A 156 -15.30 6.23 7.41
N PRO A 157 -16.23 5.37 7.01
CA PRO A 157 -16.00 4.04 6.43
C PRO A 157 -15.47 4.15 5.00
N TYR A 158 -15.09 3.02 4.42
CA TYR A 158 -14.95 2.93 2.97
C TYR A 158 -16.33 3.03 2.30
N SER A 159 -16.39 3.74 1.18
CA SER A 159 -17.54 3.85 0.28
C SER A 159 -17.85 2.51 -0.38
N ARG A 160 -18.96 2.45 -1.11
CA ARG A 160 -19.29 1.28 -1.92
C ARG A 160 -18.23 0.99 -2.99
N LEU A 161 -17.73 2.02 -3.68
CA LEU A 161 -16.71 1.84 -4.71
C LEU A 161 -15.37 1.38 -4.12
N GLU A 162 -14.94 1.98 -3.01
CA GLU A 162 -13.73 1.59 -2.27
C GLU A 162 -13.79 0.10 -1.84
N ASN A 163 -14.92 -0.33 -1.28
CA ASN A 163 -15.14 -1.73 -0.92
C ASN A 163 -15.16 -2.68 -2.12
N ILE A 164 -15.74 -2.28 -3.26
CA ILE A 164 -15.74 -3.10 -4.48
C ILE A 164 -14.30 -3.27 -5.01
N VAL A 165 -13.50 -2.21 -5.07
CA VAL A 165 -12.10 -2.28 -5.51
C VAL A 165 -11.30 -3.21 -4.59
N LEU A 166 -11.44 -3.08 -3.27
CA LEU A 166 -10.79 -3.97 -2.30
C LEU A 166 -11.26 -5.42 -2.42
N LYS A 167 -12.56 -5.63 -2.71
CA LYS A 167 -13.11 -6.97 -2.92
C LYS A 167 -12.54 -7.62 -4.17
N ILE A 168 -12.46 -6.90 -5.29
CA ILE A 168 -11.85 -7.38 -6.52
C ILE A 168 -10.37 -7.70 -6.28
N LYS A 169 -9.62 -6.81 -5.59
CA LYS A 169 -8.24 -7.09 -5.16
C LYS A 169 -8.14 -8.41 -4.41
N SER A 170 -8.98 -8.61 -3.40
CA SER A 170 -9.02 -9.86 -2.62
C SER A 170 -9.36 -11.09 -3.46
N ILE A 171 -10.19 -10.97 -4.50
CA ILE A 171 -10.55 -12.07 -5.39
C ILE A 171 -9.34 -12.48 -6.23
N VAL A 172 -8.69 -11.53 -6.91
CA VAL A 172 -7.56 -11.84 -7.81
C VAL A 172 -6.27 -12.22 -7.10
N GLU A 173 -6.15 -11.87 -5.82
CA GLU A 173 -5.06 -12.32 -4.94
C GLU A 173 -5.39 -13.62 -4.19
N SER A 174 -6.58 -14.18 -4.39
CA SER A 174 -6.97 -15.44 -3.72
C SER A 174 -6.18 -16.64 -4.26
N LYS A 175 -5.95 -17.63 -3.39
CA LYS A 175 -5.34 -18.91 -3.77
C LYS A 175 -6.08 -19.59 -4.92
N GLU A 176 -7.41 -19.53 -4.89
CA GLU A 176 -8.25 -20.09 -5.95
C GLU A 176 -7.91 -19.48 -7.32
N VAL A 177 -7.77 -18.15 -7.41
CA VAL A 177 -7.42 -17.52 -8.68
C VAL A 177 -6.00 -17.87 -9.10
N LEU A 178 -5.05 -17.86 -8.16
CA LEU A 178 -3.66 -18.21 -8.40
C LEU A 178 -3.46 -19.64 -8.92
N GLU A 179 -4.27 -20.59 -8.45
CA GLU A 179 -4.18 -22.00 -8.86
C GLU A 179 -4.94 -22.27 -10.16
N LYS A 180 -6.13 -21.68 -10.31
CA LYS A 180 -7.03 -21.91 -11.46
C LYS A 180 -6.64 -21.12 -12.70
N PHE A 181 -6.21 -19.87 -12.53
CA PHE A 181 -5.89 -18.96 -13.62
C PHE A 181 -4.39 -18.65 -13.65
N LYS A 182 -3.57 -19.68 -13.93
CA LYS A 182 -2.10 -19.56 -13.94
C LYS A 182 -1.55 -18.51 -14.94
N PHE A 183 -2.33 -18.18 -15.96
CA PHE A 183 -2.02 -17.11 -16.91
C PHE A 183 -2.14 -15.71 -16.30
N VAL A 184 -2.77 -15.53 -15.13
CA VAL A 184 -2.92 -14.23 -14.47
C VAL A 184 -1.64 -13.90 -13.72
N GLY A 185 -0.94 -12.88 -14.19
CA GLY A 185 0.22 -12.30 -13.54
C GLY A 185 -0.10 -11.64 -12.20
N ARG A 186 0.93 -11.13 -11.54
CA ARG A 186 0.79 -10.48 -10.23
C ARG A 186 0.67 -8.97 -10.36
N ASP A 187 1.04 -8.43 -11.52
CA ASP A 187 0.85 -7.03 -11.84
C ASP A 187 -0.57 -6.78 -12.31
N ILE A 188 -1.35 -6.23 -11.38
CA ILE A 188 -2.73 -5.87 -11.57
C ILE A 188 -2.92 -4.45 -11.04
N LYS A 189 -3.51 -3.59 -11.88
CA LYS A 189 -4.02 -2.29 -11.48
C LYS A 189 -5.52 -2.27 -11.65
N ILE A 190 -6.23 -1.86 -10.61
CA ILE A 190 -7.69 -1.71 -10.61
C ILE A 190 -8.01 -0.22 -10.53
N MET A 191 -8.75 0.27 -11.51
CA MET A 191 -9.32 1.62 -11.53
C MET A 191 -10.85 1.51 -11.45
N GLY A 192 -11.45 2.14 -10.46
CA GLY A 192 -12.88 2.24 -10.27
C GLY A 192 -13.36 3.66 -10.51
N LEU A 193 -14.44 3.79 -11.28
CA LEU A 193 -15.19 5.01 -11.49
C LEU A 193 -16.64 4.75 -11.12
N ARG A 194 -17.18 5.54 -10.20
CA ARG A 194 -18.62 5.65 -9.98
C ARG A 194 -19.09 6.98 -10.54
N GLN A 195 -20.02 6.94 -11.48
CA GLN A 195 -20.61 8.14 -12.08
C GLN A 195 -22.13 8.03 -12.09
N ASN A 196 -22.81 8.94 -11.40
CA ASN A 196 -24.26 8.96 -11.25
C ASN A 196 -24.84 7.60 -10.80
N GLY A 197 -24.14 6.92 -9.89
CA GLY A 197 -24.53 5.61 -9.35
C GLY A 197 -24.03 4.40 -10.14
N ASN A 198 -23.72 4.56 -11.43
CA ASN A 198 -23.15 3.50 -12.27
C ASN A 198 -21.68 3.28 -11.93
N ILE A 199 -21.25 2.02 -11.86
CA ILE A 199 -19.87 1.65 -11.51
C ILE A 199 -19.21 0.99 -12.70
N LYS A 200 -18.10 1.60 -13.15
CA LYS A 200 -17.19 1.03 -14.13
C LYS A 200 -15.86 0.69 -13.44
N ILE A 201 -15.41 -0.54 -13.62
CA ILE A 201 -14.11 -1.02 -13.18
C ILE A 201 -13.27 -1.32 -14.44
N THR A 202 -12.11 -0.72 -14.52
CA THR A 202 -11.09 -1.00 -15.53
C THR A 202 -9.90 -1.66 -14.85
N MET A 203 -9.53 -2.85 -15.31
CA MET A 203 -8.37 -3.59 -14.81
C MET A 203 -7.30 -3.69 -15.90
N ALA A 204 -6.06 -3.40 -15.54
CA ALA A 204 -4.89 -3.80 -16.30
C ALA A 204 -4.30 -5.04 -15.61
N VAL A 205 -4.18 -6.14 -16.32
CA VAL A 205 -3.77 -7.46 -15.81
C VAL A 205 -2.73 -8.03 -16.77
N ALA A 206 -1.49 -8.14 -16.31
CA ALA A 206 -0.43 -8.78 -17.08
C ALA A 206 -0.76 -10.28 -17.24
N PHE A 207 -0.78 -10.79 -18.47
CA PHE A 207 -0.93 -12.23 -18.72
C PHE A 207 0.43 -12.89 -18.92
N VAL A 208 0.62 -14.08 -18.33
CA VAL A 208 1.86 -14.85 -18.39
C VAL A 208 1.87 -15.71 -19.65
N ASP A 209 2.84 -15.47 -20.51
CA ASP A 209 2.87 -15.88 -21.91
C ASP A 209 2.95 -17.39 -22.15
N LYS A 210 3.68 -18.12 -21.31
CA LYS A 210 3.80 -19.59 -21.36
C LYS A 210 2.48 -20.33 -21.15
N TYR A 211 1.45 -19.62 -20.68
CA TYR A 211 0.11 -20.16 -20.50
C TYR A 211 -0.87 -19.67 -21.57
N VAL A 212 -0.42 -18.94 -22.59
CA VAL A 212 -1.27 -18.38 -23.65
C VAL A 212 -0.76 -18.85 -25.01
N GLU A 213 -1.55 -19.62 -25.73
CA GLU A 213 -1.12 -20.33 -26.95
C GLU A 213 -1.18 -19.45 -28.22
N ASN A 214 -2.09 -18.50 -28.27
CA ASN A 214 -2.31 -17.57 -29.38
C ASN A 214 -3.28 -16.44 -28.94
N ALA A 215 -3.56 -15.51 -29.86
CA ALA A 215 -4.47 -14.39 -29.60
C ALA A 215 -5.90 -14.83 -29.22
N GLY A 216 -6.44 -15.88 -29.84
CA GLY A 216 -7.77 -16.40 -29.52
C GLY A 216 -7.85 -16.89 -28.07
N ASP A 217 -6.88 -17.72 -27.69
CA ASP A 217 -6.74 -18.22 -26.32
C ASP A 217 -6.56 -17.09 -25.29
N TYR A 218 -5.81 -16.03 -25.60
CA TYR A 218 -5.69 -14.84 -24.76
C TYR A 218 -7.05 -14.20 -24.45
N PHE A 219 -7.88 -13.95 -25.48
CA PHE A 219 -9.18 -13.31 -25.30
C PHE A 219 -10.20 -14.24 -24.61
N GLU A 220 -10.15 -15.54 -24.86
CA GLU A 220 -10.96 -16.52 -24.12
C GLU A 220 -10.61 -16.52 -22.63
N LYS A 221 -9.32 -16.56 -22.30
CA LYS A 221 -8.81 -16.44 -20.93
C LYS A 221 -9.22 -15.13 -20.27
N LYS A 222 -9.17 -14.02 -21.01
CA LYS A 222 -9.64 -12.70 -20.53
C LYS A 222 -11.11 -12.72 -20.15
N GLU A 223 -11.97 -13.31 -20.99
CA GLU A 223 -13.39 -13.43 -20.70
C GLU A 223 -13.69 -14.41 -19.57
N LEU A 224 -12.92 -15.50 -19.44
CA LEU A 224 -13.03 -16.42 -18.30
C LEU A 224 -12.72 -15.74 -16.97
N LEU A 225 -11.64 -14.95 -16.91
CA LEU A 225 -11.29 -14.16 -15.73
C LEU A 225 -12.37 -13.14 -15.40
N LYS A 226 -12.86 -12.40 -16.40
CA LYS A 226 -13.93 -11.41 -16.25
C LYS A 226 -15.20 -12.03 -15.68
N LYS A 227 -15.67 -13.15 -16.24
CA LYS A 227 -16.85 -13.89 -15.74
C LYS A 227 -16.65 -14.36 -14.30
N HIS A 228 -15.46 -14.83 -13.96
CA HIS A 228 -15.15 -15.29 -12.60
C HIS A 228 -15.17 -14.15 -11.57
N ILE A 229 -14.65 -12.97 -11.92
CA ILE A 229 -14.70 -11.80 -11.03
C ILE A 229 -16.15 -11.37 -10.85
N LEU A 230 -16.91 -11.24 -11.95
CA LEU A 230 -18.30 -10.80 -11.91
C LEU A 230 -19.20 -11.76 -11.10
N SER A 231 -18.95 -13.07 -11.15
CA SER A 231 -19.74 -14.04 -10.37
C SER A 231 -19.53 -13.93 -8.84
N LYS A 232 -18.49 -13.22 -8.40
CA LYS A 232 -18.15 -13.00 -6.99
C LYS A 232 -18.49 -11.59 -6.49
N ILE A 233 -19.03 -10.74 -7.34
CA ILE A 233 -19.42 -9.37 -7.01
C ILE A 233 -20.94 -9.24 -7.05
N ASN A 234 -21.54 -8.89 -5.91
CA ASN A 234 -22.99 -8.77 -5.76
C ASN A 234 -23.56 -7.44 -6.29
N ASN A 235 -22.70 -6.58 -6.85
CA ASN A 235 -23.06 -5.28 -7.38
C ASN A 235 -23.11 -5.33 -8.90
N HIS A 236 -24.08 -4.63 -9.50
CA HIS A 236 -24.08 -4.42 -10.94
C HIS A 236 -22.95 -3.46 -11.31
N ILE A 237 -21.89 -4.00 -11.93
CA ILE A 237 -20.71 -3.25 -12.37
C ILE A 237 -20.42 -3.55 -13.84
N GLN A 238 -19.90 -2.56 -14.56
CA GLN A 238 -19.24 -2.75 -15.85
C GLN A 238 -17.77 -3.07 -15.61
N LEU A 239 -17.33 -4.28 -15.96
CA LEU A 239 -15.92 -4.69 -15.83
C LEU A 239 -15.26 -4.76 -17.21
N GLU A 240 -14.16 -4.03 -17.37
CA GLU A 240 -13.27 -4.08 -18.52
C GLU A 240 -11.88 -4.53 -18.09
N ILE A 241 -11.26 -5.42 -18.87
CA ILE A 241 -9.90 -5.91 -18.64
C ILE A 241 -9.07 -5.61 -19.89
N ASN A 242 -7.89 -5.04 -19.69
CA ASN A 242 -6.89 -4.74 -20.72
C ASN A 242 -7.51 -3.98 -21.90
N THR A 243 -7.91 -2.73 -21.65
CA THR A 243 -8.66 -1.89 -22.61
C THR A 243 -7.84 -1.41 -23.80
N LEU A 244 -6.51 -1.54 -23.74
CA LEU A 244 -5.60 -1.21 -24.85
C LEU A 244 -5.50 -2.35 -25.88
N ASP A 245 -5.96 -3.55 -25.55
CA ASP A 245 -5.88 -4.71 -26.45
C ASP A 245 -6.58 -4.44 -27.79
N ASN A 246 -5.98 -4.94 -28.88
CA ASN A 246 -6.60 -4.96 -30.19
C ASN A 246 -7.29 -6.32 -30.42
N ALA A 247 -8.62 -6.34 -30.39
CA ALA A 247 -9.42 -7.55 -30.58
C ALA A 247 -9.21 -8.25 -31.93
N ASN A 248 -8.67 -7.56 -32.94
CA ASN A 248 -8.39 -8.10 -34.27
C ASN A 248 -6.93 -8.56 -34.44
N THR A 249 -6.12 -8.50 -33.39
CA THR A 249 -4.72 -8.93 -33.47
C THR A 249 -4.61 -10.43 -33.73
N LYS A 250 -3.54 -10.81 -34.44
CA LYS A 250 -3.12 -12.21 -34.62
C LYS A 250 -1.78 -12.51 -33.98
N ASP A 251 -1.12 -11.49 -33.45
CA ASP A 251 0.18 -11.56 -32.79
C ASP A 251 0.13 -10.89 -31.41
N GLU A 252 1.25 -10.94 -30.70
CA GLU A 252 1.40 -10.46 -29.33
C GLU A 252 1.27 -8.94 -29.21
N SER A 253 1.50 -8.17 -30.28
CA SER A 253 1.57 -6.70 -30.23
C SER A 253 0.24 -6.04 -29.86
N GLY A 254 -0.88 -6.74 -30.07
CA GLY A 254 -2.21 -6.30 -29.70
C GLY A 254 -2.71 -6.83 -28.35
N THR A 255 -1.86 -7.41 -27.51
CA THR A 255 -2.24 -8.02 -26.23
C THR A 255 -1.36 -7.55 -25.08
N TYR A 256 -1.87 -7.58 -23.85
CA TYR A 256 -1.05 -7.34 -22.66
C TYR A 256 -0.37 -8.62 -22.15
N LEU A 257 0.60 -9.10 -22.92
CA LEU A 257 1.35 -10.33 -22.67
C LEU A 257 2.71 -10.03 -22.02
N THR A 258 3.13 -10.89 -21.08
CA THR A 258 4.38 -10.77 -20.31
C THR A 258 4.98 -12.15 -20.07
N VAL A 259 6.30 -12.26 -19.95
CA VAL A 259 7.01 -13.49 -19.62
C VAL A 259 6.83 -13.87 -18.16
N SER A 260 6.87 -12.89 -17.27
CA SER A 260 6.91 -13.05 -15.81
C SER A 260 5.59 -12.76 -15.09
N GLY A 261 4.61 -12.15 -15.78
CA GLY A 261 3.39 -11.66 -15.15
C GLY A 261 3.53 -10.29 -14.50
N LEU A 262 4.56 -9.52 -14.87
CA LEU A 262 4.87 -8.17 -14.38
C LEU A 262 5.10 -7.21 -15.54
N SER A 263 4.64 -5.97 -15.48
CA SER A 263 4.94 -4.95 -16.49
C SER A 263 6.39 -4.45 -16.41
N ALA A 264 6.97 -4.53 -15.20
CA ALA A 264 8.36 -4.19 -14.90
C ALA A 264 9.38 -4.89 -15.80
N GLU A 265 9.03 -6.01 -16.44
CA GLU A 265 9.95 -6.72 -17.32
C GLU A 265 10.24 -5.98 -18.64
N SER A 266 9.39 -5.03 -19.07
CA SER A 266 9.50 -4.39 -20.39
C SER A 266 8.87 -2.99 -20.52
N GLY A 267 8.39 -2.34 -19.44
CA GLY A 267 7.67 -1.07 -19.60
C GLY A 267 7.67 -0.12 -18.42
N ASP A 268 7.50 -0.60 -17.20
CA ASP A 268 7.22 0.29 -16.06
C ASP A 268 8.30 0.26 -14.98
N ASP A 269 8.79 1.44 -14.65
CA ASP A 269 9.55 1.70 -13.43
C ASP A 269 8.61 1.77 -12.21
N GLY A 270 9.17 1.67 -11.01
CA GLY A 270 8.43 1.79 -9.76
C GLY A 270 9.18 2.57 -8.71
N GLN A 271 8.46 3.20 -7.78
CA GLN A 271 9.07 3.93 -6.68
C GLN A 271 8.24 3.85 -5.40
N VAL A 272 8.92 3.83 -4.25
CA VAL A 272 8.27 3.94 -2.93
C VAL A 272 7.37 5.17 -2.87
N GLY A 273 6.17 5.01 -2.32
CA GLY A 273 5.22 6.09 -2.09
C GLY A 273 4.45 6.55 -3.34
N ARG A 274 4.64 5.90 -4.49
CA ARG A 274 3.85 6.13 -5.71
C ARG A 274 2.68 5.14 -5.87
N GLY A 275 2.58 4.20 -4.94
CA GLY A 275 1.50 3.24 -4.81
C GLY A 275 0.33 3.73 -3.94
N ASN A 276 -0.36 2.78 -3.32
CA ASN A 276 -1.53 3.08 -2.51
C ASN A 276 -1.16 3.79 -1.19
N ARG A 277 -2.15 4.35 -0.51
CA ARG A 277 -1.99 4.85 0.86
C ARG A 277 -2.10 3.69 1.85
N VAL A 278 -1.87 3.95 3.15
CA VAL A 278 -1.95 2.92 4.22
C VAL A 278 -3.32 2.21 4.33
N ASN A 279 -4.33 2.73 3.64
CA ASN A 279 -5.67 2.17 3.54
C ASN A 279 -5.83 1.20 2.34
N LYS A 280 -4.75 0.95 1.58
CA LYS A 280 -4.65 0.11 0.37
C LYS A 280 -5.22 0.71 -0.92
N LEU A 281 -5.60 1.99 -0.90
CA LEU A 281 -6.25 2.67 -2.01
C LEU A 281 -5.60 4.00 -2.36
N ILE A 282 -5.87 4.49 -3.57
CA ILE A 282 -5.65 5.86 -4.02
C ILE A 282 -7.04 6.45 -4.28
N THR A 283 -7.42 7.46 -3.50
CA THR A 283 -8.81 7.94 -3.39
C THR A 283 -8.84 9.47 -3.52
N PRO A 284 -8.77 10.02 -4.75
CA PRO A 284 -8.75 11.47 -4.98
C PRO A 284 -9.97 12.22 -4.44
N CYS A 285 -11.10 11.54 -4.21
CA CYS A 285 -12.30 12.13 -3.59
C CYS A 285 -12.23 12.17 -2.05
N ARG A 286 -11.13 11.68 -1.44
CA ARG A 286 -10.84 11.71 0.00
C ARG A 286 -9.57 12.52 0.25
N PRO A 287 -9.40 13.15 1.42
CA PRO A 287 -8.11 13.71 1.79
C PRO A 287 -7.07 12.58 1.92
N MET A 288 -5.85 12.83 1.46
CA MET A 288 -4.74 11.88 1.52
C MET A 288 -3.47 12.56 2.01
N SER A 289 -2.61 11.80 2.68
CA SER A 289 -1.22 12.20 2.91
C SER A 289 -0.36 11.75 1.73
N LEU A 290 0.55 12.62 1.30
CA LEU A 290 1.58 12.29 0.32
C LEU A 290 2.77 11.56 0.96
N GLU A 291 2.83 11.47 2.29
CA GLU A 291 3.86 10.71 2.99
C GLU A 291 3.83 9.24 2.59
N ALA A 292 4.94 8.76 2.04
CA ALA A 292 5.17 7.33 1.87
C ALA A 292 5.32 6.67 3.25
N ALA A 293 4.48 5.73 3.63
CA ALA A 293 4.61 5.07 4.93
C ALA A 293 5.63 3.92 4.90
N ALA A 294 5.78 3.25 3.77
CA ALA A 294 6.67 2.11 3.60
C ALA A 294 8.15 2.48 3.84
N GLY A 295 8.86 1.64 4.61
CA GLY A 295 10.31 1.78 4.83
C GLY A 295 10.73 2.84 5.86
N LYS A 296 9.78 3.66 6.33
CA LYS A 296 10.01 4.62 7.41
C LYS A 296 10.06 3.93 8.77
N ASN A 297 10.84 4.50 9.69
CA ASN A 297 10.96 4.01 11.05
C ASN A 297 9.60 3.86 11.76
N PRO A 298 9.27 2.70 12.35
CA PRO A 298 7.98 2.49 12.98
C PRO A 298 7.83 3.17 14.35
N THR A 299 8.91 3.61 15.01
CA THR A 299 8.87 4.16 16.38
C THR A 299 8.82 5.67 16.42
N ASN A 300 9.51 6.35 15.49
CA ASN A 300 9.64 7.80 15.55
C ASN A 300 9.24 8.56 14.27
N HIS A 301 8.89 7.88 13.18
CA HIS A 301 8.53 8.57 11.95
C HIS A 301 7.06 8.99 11.90
N ALA A 302 6.79 10.29 12.09
CA ALA A 302 5.43 10.82 12.18
C ALA A 302 4.60 10.53 10.91
N GLY A 303 5.17 10.72 9.71
CA GLY A 303 4.49 10.38 8.44
C GLY A 303 3.95 8.95 8.37
N LYS A 304 4.67 7.94 8.90
CA LYS A 304 4.17 6.56 8.96
C LYS A 304 3.17 6.36 10.08
N ILE A 305 3.55 6.75 11.30
CA ILE A 305 2.78 6.50 12.52
C ILE A 305 1.42 7.19 12.45
N TYR A 306 1.38 8.45 12.02
CA TYR A 306 0.13 9.21 11.97
C TYR A 306 -0.79 8.79 10.83
N ASN A 307 -0.28 8.33 9.69
CA ASN A 307 -1.17 7.78 8.66
C ASN A 307 -1.89 6.54 9.20
N ILE A 308 -1.17 5.65 9.88
CA ILE A 308 -1.74 4.42 10.45
C ILE A 308 -2.66 4.75 11.63
N ALA A 309 -2.23 5.58 12.57
CA ALA A 309 -3.03 5.98 13.73
C ALA A 309 -4.32 6.70 13.31
N SER A 310 -4.26 7.63 12.35
CA SER A 310 -5.45 8.31 11.84
C SER A 310 -6.46 7.33 11.23
N ASN A 311 -6.01 6.31 10.49
CA ASN A 311 -6.91 5.29 9.93
C ASN A 311 -7.53 4.40 11.01
N ILE A 312 -6.76 4.01 12.03
CA ILE A 312 -7.26 3.24 13.16
C ILE A 312 -8.30 4.05 13.95
N ILE A 313 -7.99 5.30 14.29
CA ILE A 313 -8.89 6.19 15.01
C ILE A 313 -10.19 6.36 14.22
N ALA A 314 -10.12 6.64 12.92
CA ALA A 314 -11.30 6.75 12.05
C ALA A 314 -12.15 5.47 12.07
N SER A 315 -11.51 4.30 11.92
CA SER A 315 -12.20 3.01 11.96
C SER A 315 -12.91 2.75 13.29
N HIS A 316 -12.26 3.08 14.41
CA HIS A 316 -12.85 2.93 15.75
C HIS A 316 -14.01 3.89 15.97
N ILE A 317 -13.90 5.15 15.54
CA ILE A 317 -15.00 6.12 15.63
C ILE A 317 -16.25 5.60 14.91
N ILE A 318 -16.11 5.12 13.67
CA ILE A 318 -17.24 4.58 12.90
C ILE A 318 -17.87 3.35 13.55
N LYS A 319 -17.06 2.46 14.14
CA LYS A 319 -17.56 1.25 14.79
C LYS A 319 -18.30 1.56 16.10
N GLU A 320 -17.83 2.57 16.83
CA GLU A 320 -18.24 2.80 18.20
C GLU A 320 -19.21 3.97 18.37
N VAL A 321 -19.30 4.87 17.39
CA VAL A 321 -20.16 6.06 17.41
C VAL A 321 -21.19 5.99 16.27
N LYS A 322 -22.34 5.38 16.56
CA LYS A 322 -23.37 5.02 15.56
C LYS A 322 -23.90 6.19 14.71
N ASN A 323 -23.85 7.41 15.25
CA ASN A 323 -24.40 8.59 14.60
C ASN A 323 -23.47 9.24 13.58
N VAL A 324 -22.24 8.73 13.43
CA VAL A 324 -21.28 9.19 12.43
C VAL A 324 -21.48 8.40 11.14
N LYS A 325 -21.69 9.12 10.03
CA LYS A 325 -21.77 8.56 8.68
C LYS A 325 -20.40 8.46 8.02
N GLU A 326 -19.58 9.50 8.18
CA GLU A 326 -18.19 9.54 7.72
C GLU A 326 -17.33 10.32 8.71
N VAL A 327 -16.05 9.96 8.82
CA VAL A 327 -15.06 10.65 9.63
C VAL A 327 -13.74 10.73 8.89
N TYR A 328 -13.06 11.86 9.06
CA TYR A 328 -11.73 12.16 8.52
C TYR A 328 -10.84 12.59 9.68
N VAL A 329 -9.70 11.94 9.82
CA VAL A 329 -8.73 12.20 10.90
C VAL A 329 -7.43 12.69 10.28
N ARG A 330 -6.98 13.88 10.67
CA ARG A 330 -5.70 14.46 10.26
C ARG A 330 -4.86 14.72 11.50
N THR A 331 -3.65 14.18 11.53
CA THR A 331 -2.74 14.33 12.67
C THR A 331 -1.46 14.97 12.18
N LEU A 332 -1.07 16.10 12.77
CA LEU A 332 0.11 16.88 12.42
C LEU A 332 1.14 16.82 13.56
N SER A 333 2.38 16.50 13.22
CA SER A 333 3.51 16.53 14.15
C SER A 333 4.25 17.86 14.07
N SER A 334 5.03 18.16 15.12
CA SER A 334 6.16 19.07 15.03
C SER A 334 7.42 18.29 15.35
N ILE A 335 8.47 18.43 14.53
CA ILE A 335 9.76 17.79 14.77
C ILE A 335 10.27 18.05 16.20
N GLY A 336 10.77 17.02 16.86
CA GLY A 336 11.31 17.11 18.22
C GLY A 336 10.27 17.15 19.34
N LYS A 337 8.97 17.06 19.03
CA LYS A 337 7.90 16.89 20.04
C LYS A 337 7.53 15.42 20.25
N PRO A 338 7.02 15.02 21.42
CA PRO A 338 6.55 13.65 21.63
C PRO A 338 5.50 13.23 20.60
N ILE A 339 5.60 12.03 20.04
CA ILE A 339 4.65 11.54 19.04
C ILE A 339 3.23 11.39 19.59
N SER A 340 3.10 11.12 20.89
CA SER A 340 1.81 11.08 21.59
C SER A 340 1.15 12.46 21.73
N GLU A 341 1.89 13.54 21.45
CA GLU A 341 1.46 14.93 21.58
C GLU A 341 1.55 15.67 20.24
N PRO A 342 0.67 15.34 19.27
CA PRO A 342 0.65 16.05 17.99
C PRO A 342 0.34 17.53 18.19
N GLN A 343 0.84 18.36 17.27
CA GLN A 343 0.50 19.79 17.21
C GLN A 343 -1.01 19.99 17.07
N VAL A 344 -1.65 19.12 16.29
CA VAL A 344 -3.10 18.98 16.23
C VAL A 344 -3.49 17.58 15.76
N LEU A 345 -4.57 17.06 16.35
CA LEU A 345 -5.34 15.96 15.80
C LEU A 345 -6.74 16.50 15.48
N SER A 346 -7.03 16.68 14.20
CA SER A 346 -8.31 17.13 13.68
C SER A 346 -9.20 15.94 13.34
N ILE A 347 -10.41 15.92 13.88
CA ILE A 347 -11.47 14.96 13.57
C ILE A 347 -12.61 15.74 12.93
N GLU A 348 -12.79 15.54 11.64
CA GLU A 348 -13.91 16.07 10.89
C GLU A 348 -14.94 14.97 10.66
N TYR A 349 -16.23 15.23 10.91
CA TYR A 349 -17.26 14.20 10.79
C TYR A 349 -18.51 14.67 10.04
N LEU A 350 -19.21 13.73 9.42
CA LEU A 350 -20.57 13.87 8.89
C LEU A 350 -21.51 13.00 9.73
N GLY A 351 -22.65 13.55 10.15
CA GLY A 351 -23.62 12.80 10.95
C GLY A 351 -24.39 13.66 11.96
N ASN A 352 -25.35 13.04 12.64
CA ASN A 352 -26.16 13.68 13.68
C ASN A 352 -25.65 13.29 15.07
N VAL A 353 -24.48 13.83 15.39
CA VAL A 353 -23.67 13.50 16.56
C VAL A 353 -24.07 14.39 17.74
N ASN A 354 -24.26 13.82 18.93
CA ASN A 354 -24.54 14.55 20.16
C ASN A 354 -23.27 14.79 21.00
N LYS A 355 -23.39 15.47 22.15
CA LYS A 355 -22.23 15.77 23.02
C LYS A 355 -21.50 14.51 23.52
N ASN A 356 -22.23 13.45 23.88
CA ASN A 356 -21.62 12.21 24.36
C ASN A 356 -20.84 11.49 23.25
N ASP A 357 -21.35 11.55 22.02
CA ASP A 357 -20.65 11.02 20.86
C ASP A 357 -19.32 11.77 20.61
N ILE A 358 -19.30 13.10 20.78
CA ILE A 358 -18.08 13.93 20.67
C ILE A 358 -17.05 13.55 21.73
N GLU A 359 -17.46 13.41 22.99
CA GLU A 359 -16.54 12.97 24.05
C GLU A 359 -15.98 11.58 23.76
N LYS A 360 -16.82 10.66 23.26
CA LYS A 360 -16.36 9.32 22.85
C LYS A 360 -15.33 9.37 21.72
N MET A 361 -15.46 10.26 20.75
CA MET A 361 -14.44 10.46 19.70
C MET A 361 -13.11 10.95 20.29
N LYS A 362 -13.16 11.88 21.26
CA LYS A 362 -11.96 12.35 21.96
C LYS A 362 -11.29 11.22 22.74
N ASP A 363 -12.07 10.38 23.42
CA ASP A 363 -11.56 9.24 24.19
C ASP A 363 -10.85 8.23 23.28
N ILE A 364 -11.44 7.90 22.13
CA ILE A 364 -10.83 7.02 21.12
C ILE A 364 -9.51 7.62 20.61
N ALA A 365 -9.50 8.90 20.26
CA ALA A 365 -8.29 9.58 19.77
C ALA A 365 -7.19 9.62 20.85
N ASN A 366 -7.52 9.99 22.08
CA ASN A 366 -6.60 9.99 23.21
C ASN A 366 -6.05 8.59 23.51
N HIS A 367 -6.89 7.56 23.43
CA HIS A 367 -6.46 6.18 23.62
C HIS A 367 -5.37 5.80 22.61
N TRP A 368 -5.60 6.03 21.32
CA TRP A 368 -4.65 5.64 20.27
C TRP A 368 -3.40 6.52 20.23
N LEU A 369 -3.49 7.80 20.60
CA LEU A 369 -2.31 8.65 20.77
C LEU A 369 -1.39 8.16 21.90
N LYS A 370 -1.96 7.67 23.01
CA LYS A 370 -1.20 7.13 24.13
C LYS A 370 -0.68 5.71 23.87
N LYS A 371 -1.54 4.85 23.33
CA LYS A 371 -1.22 3.44 23.05
C LYS A 371 -0.18 3.33 21.91
N GLY A 372 -0.25 4.22 20.93
CA GLY A 372 0.57 4.13 19.72
C GLY A 372 0.21 2.95 18.84
N VAL A 373 0.98 2.76 17.77
CA VAL A 373 0.74 1.75 16.73
C VAL A 373 1.98 0.90 16.39
N VAL A 374 3.07 1.06 17.15
CA VAL A 374 4.36 0.43 16.87
C VAL A 374 4.25 -1.09 16.78
N ASP A 375 3.65 -1.72 17.79
CA ASP A 375 3.53 -3.18 17.84
C ASP A 375 2.70 -3.71 16.67
N LEU A 376 1.63 -3.00 16.30
CA LEU A 376 0.77 -3.37 15.17
C LEU A 376 1.56 -3.39 13.86
N ILE A 377 2.48 -2.44 13.67
CA ILE A 377 3.36 -2.37 12.49
C ILE A 377 4.35 -3.53 12.50
N LEU A 378 5.04 -3.76 13.61
CA LEU A 378 6.08 -4.79 13.72
C LEU A 378 5.50 -6.20 13.51
N GLU A 379 4.31 -6.45 14.03
CA GLU A 379 3.58 -7.71 13.96
C GLU A 379 2.77 -7.92 12.66
N ARG A 380 2.87 -7.02 11.67
CA ARG A 380 2.08 -7.04 10.41
C ARG A 380 0.55 -7.06 10.64
N LYS A 381 0.05 -6.45 11.72
CA LYS A 381 -1.39 -6.37 12.04
C LYS A 381 -2.11 -5.21 11.34
N VAL A 382 -1.37 -4.30 10.72
CA VAL A 382 -1.87 -3.16 9.95
C VAL A 382 -1.18 -3.10 8.59
N SER A 383 -1.84 -2.53 7.59
CA SER A 383 -1.23 -2.26 6.28
C SER A 383 -0.56 -0.88 6.29
N VAL A 384 0.43 -0.74 5.41
CA VAL A 384 1.24 0.48 5.22
C VAL A 384 1.17 1.02 3.79
N PHE A 385 0.49 0.30 2.90
CA PHE A 385 0.16 0.61 1.50
C PHE A 385 -0.88 -0.40 1.01
#